data_AF-A0A7Y2D758-F1
#
_entry.id   AF-A0A7Y2D758-F1
#
_cell.length_a   1.000
_cell.length_b   1.000
_cell.length_c   1.000
_cell.angle_alpha   90.00
_cell.angle_beta   90.00
_cell.angle_gamma   90.00
#
_symmetry.space_group_name_H-M   'P 1'
#
loop_
_entity.id
_entity.type
_entity.pdbx_description
1 polymer ?
#
loop_
_entity_poly.entity_id
_entity_poly.type
_entity_poly.pdbx_seq_one_letter_code
_entity_poly.pdbx_strand_id
1 'polypeptide(L)'
;MPELDLGETKGVCEVAYDGEEGDRYRFPDGSTWAIQEARSTWSTGFKGVVVAPEEDRDITVLAFAGTDSLLDVGVDIVQIAGGLPPQYSQALIWARIVSASTRSNLVLAGHSLGGALAAYCSVSLRCPACTINPATLVGGISIASLRSNPHITNYIAANEFVSSAPGRNPGTDVVVPSAGGNLSFFTDHSLSAIGPSIPLPVKL
;
A
#
# COMPACT_ATOMS: atom_id res chain seq x y z
N MET A 1 8.29 6.72 14.82
CA MET A 1 8.57 7.19 13.45
C MET A 1 8.11 6.10 12.51
N PRO A 2 7.60 6.41 11.31
CA PRO A 2 7.16 5.38 10.37
C PRO A 2 8.36 4.53 9.92
N GLU A 3 8.12 3.25 9.62
CA GLU A 3 9.19 2.34 9.15
C GLU A 3 9.67 2.66 7.74
N LEU A 4 8.79 3.26 6.93
CA LEU A 4 9.11 3.82 5.62
C LEU A 4 8.69 5.29 5.62
N ASP A 5 9.55 6.16 5.09
CA ASP A 5 9.15 7.54 4.84
C ASP A 5 8.15 7.64 3.67
N LEU A 6 7.64 8.84 3.40
CA LEU A 6 6.69 9.06 2.31
C LEU A 6 7.26 8.67 0.94
N GLY A 7 8.54 8.95 0.68
CA GLY A 7 9.17 8.67 -0.61
C GLY A 7 9.41 7.19 -0.83
N GLU A 8 9.89 6.49 0.19
CA GLU A 8 10.02 5.03 0.17
C GLU A 8 8.65 4.37 0.02
N THR A 9 7.65 4.78 0.82
CA THR A 9 6.30 4.22 0.76
C THR A 9 5.67 4.44 -0.62
N LYS A 10 5.76 5.65 -1.16
CA LYS A 10 5.28 5.98 -2.51
C LYS A 10 6.02 5.15 -3.56
N GLY A 11 7.33 4.99 -3.44
CA GLY A 11 8.14 4.23 -4.38
C GLY A 11 7.82 2.73 -4.40
N VAL A 12 7.73 2.09 -3.23
CA VAL A 12 7.37 0.66 -3.16
C VAL A 12 5.92 0.41 -3.61
N CYS A 13 5.01 1.35 -3.37
CA CYS A 13 3.64 1.26 -3.88
C CYS A 13 3.57 1.37 -5.40
N GLU A 14 4.39 2.23 -6.01
CA GLU A 14 4.46 2.39 -7.46
C GLU A 14 4.95 1.11 -8.14
N VAL A 15 6.09 0.58 -7.69
CA VAL A 15 6.67 -0.62 -8.31
C VAL A 15 5.81 -1.87 -8.09
N ALA A 16 4.88 -1.86 -7.14
CA ALA A 16 3.96 -2.98 -6.93
C ALA A 16 2.96 -3.17 -8.09
N TYR A 17 2.69 -2.13 -8.89
CA TYR A 17 1.74 -2.22 -10.00
C TYR A 17 2.27 -3.08 -11.16
N ASP A 18 3.52 -2.85 -11.56
CA ASP A 18 4.08 -3.41 -12.80
C ASP A 18 5.50 -3.99 -12.64
N GLY A 19 6.03 -4.04 -11.41
CA GLY A 19 7.35 -4.55 -11.14
C GLY A 19 7.47 -6.07 -11.32
N GLU A 20 8.57 -6.49 -11.94
CA GLU A 20 8.89 -7.90 -12.19
C GLU A 20 10.07 -8.36 -11.33
N GLU A 21 10.14 -9.66 -11.03
CA GLU A 21 11.26 -10.24 -10.29
C GLU A 21 12.60 -9.96 -11.00
N GLY A 22 13.58 -9.46 -10.24
CA GLY A 22 14.89 -9.05 -10.76
C GLY A 22 14.97 -7.60 -11.25
N ASP A 23 13.84 -6.89 -11.35
CA ASP A 23 13.86 -5.46 -11.64
C ASP A 23 14.57 -4.66 -10.55
N ARG A 24 15.20 -3.56 -10.96
CA ARG A 24 15.90 -2.62 -10.09
C ARG A 24 15.35 -1.22 -10.32
N TYR A 25 15.16 -0.48 -9.23
CA TYR A 25 14.62 0.88 -9.27
C TYR A 25 15.49 1.81 -8.44
N ARG A 26 15.78 2.99 -8.98
CA ARG A 26 16.40 4.09 -8.25
C ARG A 26 15.32 4.97 -7.63
N PHE A 27 15.35 5.09 -6.31
CA PHE A 27 14.42 5.89 -5.54
C PHE A 27 14.90 7.36 -5.47
N PRO A 28 14.02 8.32 -5.11
CA PRO A 28 14.35 9.74 -5.10
C PRO A 28 15.50 10.15 -4.18
N ASP A 29 15.73 9.39 -3.11
CA ASP A 29 16.83 9.59 -2.17
C ASP A 29 18.19 9.08 -2.72
N GLY A 30 18.18 8.47 -3.91
CA GLY A 30 19.35 7.89 -4.56
C GLY A 30 19.56 6.40 -4.26
N SER A 31 18.82 5.83 -3.31
CA SER A 31 18.91 4.41 -2.98
C SER A 31 18.43 3.54 -4.16
N THR A 32 18.97 2.33 -4.26
CA THR A 32 18.54 1.36 -5.26
C THR A 32 17.85 0.20 -4.56
N TRP A 33 16.67 -0.17 -5.07
CA TRP A 33 15.85 -1.25 -4.54
C TRP A 33 15.62 -2.29 -5.63
N ALA A 34 15.66 -3.55 -5.23
CA ALA A 34 15.49 -4.69 -6.13
C ALA A 34 14.22 -5.47 -5.77
N ILE A 35 13.49 -5.89 -6.80
CA ILE A 35 12.35 -6.79 -6.64
C ILE A 35 12.87 -8.22 -6.51
N GLN A 36 12.65 -8.81 -5.34
CA GLN A 36 13.07 -10.16 -5.00
C GLN A 36 12.05 -11.22 -5.43
N GLU A 37 10.76 -10.85 -5.47
CA GLU A 37 9.68 -11.72 -5.89
C GLU A 37 8.52 -10.86 -6.40
N ALA A 38 7.84 -11.27 -7.46
CA ALA A 38 6.61 -10.64 -7.94
C ALA A 38 5.50 -11.70 -8.08
N ARG A 39 4.28 -11.37 -7.66
CA ARG A 39 3.12 -12.24 -7.87
C ARG A 39 1.95 -11.48 -8.43
N SER A 40 1.27 -12.11 -9.38
CA SER A 40 0.00 -11.65 -9.91
C SER A 40 -0.98 -12.80 -10.09
N THR A 41 -2.28 -12.51 -10.00
CA THR A 41 -3.35 -13.46 -10.30
C THR A 41 -4.38 -12.74 -11.16
N TRP A 42 -4.34 -13.01 -12.47
CA TRP A 42 -5.19 -12.32 -13.45
C TRP A 42 -6.69 -12.43 -13.12
N SER A 43 -7.15 -13.57 -12.60
CA SER A 43 -8.58 -13.82 -12.35
C SER A 43 -9.14 -13.05 -11.16
N THR A 44 -8.28 -12.58 -10.26
CA THR A 44 -8.66 -11.77 -9.10
C THR A 44 -8.10 -10.35 -9.17
N GLY A 45 -7.22 -10.06 -10.13
CA GLY A 45 -6.48 -8.79 -10.19
C GLY A 45 -5.50 -8.59 -9.03
N PHE A 46 -5.23 -9.62 -8.22
CA PHE A 46 -4.23 -9.54 -7.16
C PHE A 46 -2.84 -9.32 -7.78
N LYS A 47 -2.11 -8.30 -7.30
CA LYS A 47 -0.72 -8.03 -7.68
C LYS A 47 0.05 -7.55 -6.46
N GLY A 48 1.34 -7.87 -6.41
CA GLY A 48 2.25 -7.33 -5.42
C GLY A 48 3.67 -7.83 -5.62
N VAL A 49 4.58 -7.27 -4.84
CA VAL A 49 6.03 -7.51 -4.94
C VAL A 49 6.66 -7.59 -3.56
N VAL A 50 7.69 -8.41 -3.44
CA VAL A 50 8.67 -8.36 -2.35
C VAL A 50 9.85 -7.54 -2.86
N VAL A 51 10.16 -6.44 -2.19
CA VAL A 51 11.20 -5.49 -2.59
C VAL A 51 12.09 -5.16 -1.40
N ALA A 52 13.39 -5.01 -1.63
CA ALA A 52 14.35 -4.65 -0.61
C ALA A 52 15.41 -3.69 -1.17
N PRO A 53 15.98 -2.80 -0.34
CA PRO A 53 17.13 -2.00 -0.74
C PRO A 53 18.35 -2.91 -1.01
N GLU A 54 19.19 -2.53 -1.97
CA GLU A 54 20.47 -3.22 -2.22
C GLU A 54 21.55 -2.85 -1.20
N GLU A 55 21.36 -1.74 -0.50
CA GLU A 55 22.17 -1.34 0.65
C GLU A 55 21.89 -2.28 1.83
N ASP A 56 22.87 -2.42 2.73
CA ASP A 56 22.76 -3.26 3.93
C ASP A 56 21.81 -2.63 4.96
N ARG A 57 20.51 -2.73 4.68
CA ARG A 57 19.42 -2.34 5.56
C ARG A 57 18.59 -3.58 5.89
N ASP A 58 18.29 -3.73 7.17
CA ASP A 58 17.53 -4.87 7.67
C ASP A 58 16.01 -4.70 7.45
N ILE A 59 15.61 -4.51 6.19
CA ILE A 59 14.21 -4.30 5.80
C ILE A 59 13.84 -5.09 4.56
N THR A 60 12.68 -5.73 4.59
CA THR A 60 12.01 -6.32 3.43
C THR A 60 10.62 -5.72 3.34
N VAL A 61 10.21 -5.25 2.17
CA VAL A 61 8.89 -4.69 1.97
C VAL A 61 8.05 -5.63 1.12
N LEU A 62 6.87 -6.02 1.62
CA LEU A 62 5.84 -6.66 0.80
C LEU A 62 4.80 -5.60 0.43
N ALA A 63 4.83 -5.17 -0.83
CA ALA A 63 3.96 -4.12 -1.35
C ALA A 63 2.85 -4.73 -2.23
N PHE A 64 1.61 -4.31 -2.00
CA PHE A 64 0.46 -4.73 -2.80
C PHE A 64 0.01 -3.59 -3.72
N ALA A 65 -0.29 -3.92 -4.97
CA ALA A 65 -0.87 -2.96 -5.90
C ALA A 65 -2.33 -2.67 -5.53
N GLY A 66 -2.78 -1.47 -5.89
CA GLY A 66 -4.21 -1.19 -5.99
C GLY A 66 -4.82 -1.78 -7.25
N THR A 67 -6.08 -1.46 -7.50
CA THR A 67 -6.75 -1.79 -8.76
C THR A 67 -6.41 -0.76 -9.84
N ASP A 68 -6.29 -1.22 -11.08
CA ASP A 68 -5.97 -0.38 -12.26
C ASP A 68 -7.09 0.63 -12.60
N SER A 69 -8.30 0.45 -12.06
CA SER A 69 -9.46 1.37 -12.19
C SER A 69 -9.91 1.94 -10.84
N LEU A 70 -9.44 3.14 -10.51
CA LEU A 70 -9.77 3.83 -9.26
C LEU A 70 -11.22 4.35 -9.20
N LEU A 71 -11.82 4.62 -10.36
CA LEU A 71 -13.22 5.06 -10.45
C LEU A 71 -14.18 3.95 -10.02
N ASP A 72 -13.88 2.71 -10.41
CA ASP A 72 -14.69 1.56 -10.05
C ASP A 72 -14.54 1.22 -8.56
N VAL A 73 -13.32 1.33 -8.01
CA VAL A 73 -13.05 1.05 -6.58
C VAL A 73 -13.90 1.91 -5.64
N GLY A 74 -14.05 3.21 -5.89
CA GLY A 74 -14.83 4.10 -5.02
C GLY A 74 -16.33 3.76 -5.00
N VAL A 75 -16.87 3.27 -6.12
CA VAL A 75 -18.27 2.87 -6.27
C VAL A 75 -18.49 1.45 -5.75
N ASP A 76 -17.58 0.53 -6.07
CA ASP A 76 -17.67 -0.89 -5.75
C ASP A 76 -17.46 -1.16 -4.25
N ILE A 77 -16.52 -0.46 -3.60
CA ILE A 77 -16.30 -0.61 -2.14
C ILE A 77 -17.54 -0.24 -1.34
N VAL A 78 -18.32 0.74 -1.80
CA VAL A 78 -19.59 1.14 -1.18
C VAL A 78 -20.66 0.05 -1.37
N GLN A 79 -20.57 -0.75 -2.43
CA GLN A 79 -21.56 -1.77 -2.80
C GLN A 79 -21.25 -3.19 -2.30
N ILE A 80 -20.00 -3.53 -1.98
CA ILE A 80 -19.61 -4.86 -1.46
C ILE A 80 -19.94 -4.97 0.04
N ALA A 81 -21.23 -4.94 0.38
CA ALA A 81 -21.73 -5.02 1.74
C ALA A 81 -21.84 -6.46 2.30
N GLY A 82 -21.17 -7.48 1.72
CA GLY A 82 -21.48 -8.88 2.04
C GLY A 82 -20.33 -9.90 2.09
N GLY A 83 -19.10 -9.59 1.66
CA GLY A 83 -18.00 -10.57 1.69
C GLY A 83 -16.62 -9.96 1.44
N LEU A 84 -15.57 -10.63 1.92
CA LEU A 84 -14.18 -10.25 1.66
C LEU A 84 -13.77 -10.67 0.23
N PRO A 85 -13.25 -9.74 -0.59
CA PRO A 85 -12.69 -10.08 -1.89
C PRO A 85 -11.53 -11.10 -1.78
N PRO A 86 -11.35 -12.01 -2.75
CA PRO A 86 -10.31 -13.06 -2.71
C PRO A 86 -8.89 -12.54 -2.47
N GLN A 87 -8.60 -11.32 -2.91
CA GLN A 87 -7.31 -10.64 -2.76
C GLN A 87 -6.88 -10.52 -1.29
N TYR A 88 -7.81 -10.39 -0.34
CA TYR A 88 -7.50 -10.33 1.09
C TYR A 88 -6.90 -11.64 1.61
N SER A 89 -7.49 -12.77 1.22
CA SER A 89 -6.98 -14.09 1.57
C SER A 89 -5.64 -14.36 0.88
N GLN A 90 -5.49 -13.98 -0.39
CA GLN A 90 -4.24 -14.11 -1.12
C GLN A 90 -3.11 -13.29 -0.48
N ALA A 91 -3.39 -12.03 -0.13
CA ALA A 91 -2.46 -11.14 0.56
C ALA A 91 -2.00 -11.74 1.89
N LEU A 92 -2.93 -12.21 2.73
CA LEU A 92 -2.60 -12.76 4.04
C LEU A 92 -1.79 -14.06 3.95
N ILE A 93 -2.11 -14.94 3.00
CA ILE A 93 -1.34 -16.17 2.78
C ILE A 93 0.09 -15.82 2.36
N TRP A 94 0.26 -14.90 1.42
CA TRP A 94 1.59 -14.52 0.96
C TRP A 94 2.39 -13.79 2.04
N ALA A 95 1.76 -12.86 2.77
CA ALA A 95 2.39 -12.15 3.87
C ALA A 95 2.88 -13.11 4.98
N ARG A 96 2.15 -14.19 5.28
CA ARG A 96 2.60 -15.24 6.21
C ARG A 96 3.84 -15.97 5.69
N ILE A 97 3.87 -16.29 4.40
CA ILE A 97 5.01 -16.97 3.77
C ILE A 97 6.25 -16.08 3.84
N VAL A 98 6.13 -14.81 3.40
CA VAL A 98 7.23 -13.85 3.43
C VAL A 98 7.70 -13.59 4.86
N SER A 99 6.78 -13.38 5.80
CA SER A 99 7.10 -13.17 7.22
C SER A 99 7.86 -14.35 7.85
N ALA A 100 7.62 -15.57 7.37
CA ALA A 100 8.29 -16.77 7.88
C ALA A 100 9.63 -17.04 7.18
N SER A 101 9.84 -16.53 5.96
CA SER A 101 11.04 -16.79 5.17
C SER A 101 12.07 -15.66 5.23
N THR A 102 11.64 -14.40 5.39
CA THR A 102 12.56 -13.28 5.49
C THR A 102 13.32 -13.31 6.82
N ARG A 103 14.59 -12.93 6.76
CA ARG A 103 15.42 -12.71 7.95
C ARG A 103 15.41 -11.27 8.43
N SER A 104 14.83 -10.38 7.62
CA SER A 104 14.79 -8.95 7.86
C SER A 104 13.46 -8.49 8.39
N ASN A 105 13.39 -7.24 8.84
CA ASN A 105 12.14 -6.68 9.33
C ASN A 105 11.15 -6.52 8.17
N LEU A 106 10.06 -7.29 8.21
CA LEU A 106 9.00 -7.20 7.21
C LEU A 106 8.14 -5.97 7.45
N VAL A 107 8.04 -5.11 6.43
CA VAL A 107 7.11 -3.99 6.39
C VAL A 107 6.12 -4.21 5.25
N LEU A 108 4.85 -3.95 5.51
CA LEU A 108 3.79 -4.06 4.51
C LEU A 108 3.55 -2.69 3.87
N ALA A 109 3.26 -2.66 2.58
CA ALA A 109 2.94 -1.42 1.91
C ALA A 109 1.83 -1.59 0.87
N GLY A 110 1.19 -0.49 0.52
CA GLY A 110 0.23 -0.49 -0.57
C GLY A 110 -0.52 0.82 -0.74
N HIS A 111 -0.99 1.02 -1.95
CA HIS A 111 -1.79 2.17 -2.36
C HIS A 111 -3.23 1.76 -2.65
N SER A 112 -4.21 2.60 -2.32
CA SER A 112 -5.63 2.34 -2.64
C SER A 112 -6.07 0.98 -2.05
N LEU A 113 -6.65 0.07 -2.86
CA LEU A 113 -6.96 -1.30 -2.45
C LEU A 113 -5.74 -2.02 -1.85
N GLY A 114 -4.55 -1.85 -2.43
CA GLY A 114 -3.32 -2.45 -1.90
C GLY A 114 -3.00 -1.99 -0.47
N GLY A 115 -3.33 -0.73 -0.14
CA GLY A 115 -3.21 -0.21 1.22
C GLY A 115 -4.17 -0.89 2.20
N ALA A 116 -5.39 -1.20 1.76
CA ALA A 116 -6.35 -1.97 2.55
C ALA A 116 -5.85 -3.42 2.80
N LEU A 117 -5.25 -4.05 1.78
CA LEU A 117 -4.63 -5.38 1.89
C LEU A 117 -3.45 -5.37 2.88
N ALA A 118 -2.58 -4.35 2.79
CA ALA A 118 -1.46 -4.16 3.71
C ALA A 118 -1.93 -3.96 5.15
N ALA A 119 -2.92 -3.10 5.39
CA ALA A 119 -3.49 -2.88 6.71
C ALA A 119 -4.13 -4.14 7.30
N TYR A 120 -4.88 -4.90 6.47
CA TYR A 120 -5.47 -6.17 6.87
C TYR A 120 -4.41 -7.21 7.29
N CYS A 121 -3.33 -7.32 6.52
CA CYS A 121 -2.20 -8.20 6.85
C CYS A 121 -1.46 -7.73 8.10
N SER A 122 -1.25 -6.42 8.27
CA SER A 122 -0.59 -5.84 9.45
C SER A 122 -1.34 -6.14 10.73
N VAL A 123 -2.67 -5.98 10.72
CA VAL A 123 -3.53 -6.36 11.84
C VAL A 123 -3.38 -7.84 12.20
N SER A 124 -3.34 -8.69 11.18
CA SER A 124 -3.35 -10.14 11.36
C SER A 124 -2.00 -10.69 11.84
N LEU A 125 -0.90 -10.10 11.36
CA LEU A 125 0.47 -10.58 11.59
C LEU A 125 1.25 -9.73 12.60
N ARG A 126 0.72 -8.57 13.00
CA ARG A 126 1.39 -7.55 13.83
C ARG A 126 2.68 -7.02 13.21
N CYS A 127 2.77 -7.01 11.88
CA CYS A 127 3.85 -6.36 11.14
C CYS A 127 3.55 -4.87 10.94
N PRO A 128 4.56 -3.99 10.87
CA PRO A 128 4.38 -2.62 10.42
C PRO A 128 3.76 -2.52 9.02
N ALA A 129 2.97 -1.47 8.78
CA ALA A 129 2.52 -1.10 7.45
C ALA A 129 2.62 0.41 7.20
N CYS A 130 3.03 0.76 6.00
CA CYS A 130 2.99 2.14 5.50
C CYS A 130 2.14 2.17 4.22
N THR A 131 1.08 2.96 4.21
CA THR A 131 0.12 2.98 3.11
C THR A 131 -0.01 4.37 2.49
N ILE A 132 -0.44 4.43 1.24
CA ILE A 132 -0.74 5.67 0.53
C ILE A 132 -2.21 5.66 0.14
N ASN A 133 -2.97 6.68 0.55
CA ASN A 133 -4.40 6.83 0.24
C ASN A 133 -5.15 5.48 0.28
N PRO A 134 -5.10 4.74 1.41
CA PRO A 134 -5.57 3.37 1.43
C PRO A 134 -7.10 3.32 1.39
N ALA A 135 -7.64 2.43 0.55
CA ALA A 135 -9.08 2.25 0.44
C ALA A 135 -9.69 1.72 1.73
N THR A 136 -10.96 2.03 1.99
CA THR A 136 -11.63 1.54 3.20
C THR A 136 -11.74 0.02 3.18
N LEU A 137 -11.75 -0.56 4.38
CA LEU A 137 -11.86 -2.00 4.53
C LEU A 137 -13.29 -2.44 4.23
N VAL A 138 -13.44 -3.34 3.27
CA VAL A 138 -14.74 -3.82 2.78
C VAL A 138 -15.35 -4.82 3.77
N GLY A 139 -16.66 -4.71 4.01
CA GLY A 139 -17.49 -5.84 4.46
C GLY A 139 -17.68 -6.00 5.96
N GLY A 140 -18.07 -4.96 6.72
CA GLY A 140 -18.61 -5.11 8.08
C GLY A 140 -17.64 -5.64 9.14
N ILE A 141 -16.43 -6.07 8.75
CA ILE A 141 -15.29 -6.23 9.63
C ILE A 141 -14.84 -4.82 9.99
N SER A 142 -15.53 -4.27 10.97
CA SER A 142 -15.05 -3.13 11.71
C SER A 142 -13.74 -3.57 12.38
N ILE A 143 -12.63 -3.27 11.72
CA ILE A 143 -11.34 -3.03 12.36
C ILE A 143 -11.44 -1.81 13.31
N ALA A 144 -12.62 -1.19 13.48
CA ALA A 144 -12.90 -0.30 14.60
C ALA A 144 -12.76 -0.99 15.98
N SER A 145 -12.69 -2.32 16.06
CA SER A 145 -12.24 -3.05 17.27
C SER A 145 -10.71 -3.04 17.47
N LEU A 146 -9.95 -2.61 16.46
CA LEU A 146 -8.48 -2.48 16.44
C LEU A 146 -8.06 -1.01 16.40
N ARG A 147 -8.92 -0.12 16.91
CA ARG A 147 -8.57 1.28 17.15
C ARG A 147 -7.22 1.34 17.86
N SER A 148 -6.29 2.10 17.28
CA SER A 148 -4.90 2.23 17.71
C SER A 148 -4.00 1.02 17.44
N ASN A 149 -3.88 0.57 16.18
CA ASN A 149 -2.70 -0.18 15.76
C ASN A 149 -1.55 0.82 15.46
N PRO A 150 -0.60 1.05 16.38
CA PRO A 150 0.47 2.03 16.17
C PRO A 150 1.45 1.63 15.07
N HIS A 151 1.37 0.39 14.58
CA HIS A 151 2.25 -0.13 13.54
C HIS A 151 1.82 0.28 12.13
N ILE A 152 0.66 0.93 11.96
CA ILE A 152 0.16 1.36 10.66
C ILE A 152 0.29 2.88 10.54
N THR A 153 0.99 3.33 9.49
CA THR A 153 1.05 4.73 9.06
C THR A 153 0.32 4.88 7.74
N ASN A 154 -0.65 5.79 7.68
CA ASN A 154 -1.39 6.10 6.45
C ASN A 154 -1.00 7.50 5.97
N TYR A 155 -0.28 7.57 4.86
CA TYR A 155 -0.03 8.84 4.15
C TYR A 155 -1.24 9.18 3.30
N ILE A 156 -1.93 10.26 3.66
CA ILE A 156 -3.23 10.61 3.08
C ILE A 156 -3.15 12.01 2.48
N ALA A 157 -3.49 12.12 1.19
CA ALA A 157 -3.62 13.40 0.54
C ALA A 157 -4.75 14.22 1.20
N ALA A 158 -4.52 15.50 1.46
CA ALA A 158 -5.44 16.34 2.22
C ALA A 158 -6.88 16.42 1.65
N ASN A 159 -7.03 16.21 0.34
CA ASN A 159 -8.30 16.35 -0.38
C ASN A 159 -8.71 15.07 -1.14
N GLU A 160 -8.20 13.88 -0.81
CA GLU A 160 -8.64 12.65 -1.46
C GLU A 160 -9.89 12.06 -0.78
N PHE A 161 -10.79 11.48 -1.58
CA PHE A 161 -12.11 11.04 -1.11
C PHE A 161 -12.11 9.59 -0.59
N VAL A 162 -11.28 8.72 -1.14
CA VAL A 162 -11.35 7.26 -0.98
C VAL A 162 -11.00 6.84 0.45
N SER A 163 -9.96 7.39 1.08
CA SER A 163 -9.61 7.05 2.46
C SER A 163 -10.46 7.82 3.49
N SER A 164 -11.22 8.83 3.04
CA SER A 164 -12.13 9.61 3.89
C SER A 164 -13.52 8.96 4.10
N ALA A 165 -13.82 7.90 3.34
CA ALA A 165 -15.09 7.18 3.43
C ALA A 165 -15.25 6.41 4.77
N PRO A 166 -16.49 6.10 5.20
CA PRO A 166 -16.73 5.27 6.38
C PRO A 166 -16.04 3.90 6.26
N GLY A 167 -15.43 3.41 7.36
CA GLY A 167 -14.64 2.17 7.34
C GLY A 167 -13.13 2.36 7.09
N ARG A 168 -12.61 3.56 7.39
CA ARG A 168 -11.20 3.94 7.30
C ARG A 168 -10.26 2.92 7.94
N ASN A 169 -9.09 2.76 7.33
CA ASN A 169 -8.01 1.95 7.88
C ASN A 169 -7.60 2.43 9.29
N PRO A 170 -7.23 1.51 10.19
CA PRO A 170 -6.65 1.86 11.48
C PRO A 170 -5.25 2.48 11.28
N GLY A 171 -4.72 3.07 12.34
CA GLY A 171 -3.34 3.57 12.37
C GLY A 171 -3.24 5.06 12.63
N THR A 172 -2.06 5.59 12.34
CA THR A 172 -1.75 7.01 12.43
C THR A 172 -1.79 7.62 11.04
N ASP A 173 -2.60 8.67 10.86
CA ASP A 173 -2.67 9.38 9.60
C ASP A 173 -1.63 10.50 9.55
N VAL A 174 -0.92 10.57 8.44
CA VAL A 174 -0.02 11.66 8.08
C VAL A 174 -0.61 12.35 6.88
N VAL A 175 -1.08 13.59 7.05
CA VAL A 175 -1.64 14.37 5.95
C VAL A 175 -0.51 14.90 5.08
N VAL A 176 -0.61 14.67 3.77
CA VAL A 176 0.43 15.00 2.78
C VAL A 176 -0.13 15.98 1.74
N PRO A 177 0.66 16.95 1.24
CA PRO A 177 0.28 17.79 0.12
C PRO A 177 0.01 16.99 -1.16
N SER A 178 -0.93 17.45 -1.97
CA SER A 178 -1.28 16.83 -3.25
C SER A 178 -1.52 17.86 -4.35
N ALA A 179 -1.36 17.45 -5.61
CA ALA A 179 -1.35 18.36 -6.77
C ALA A 179 -2.75 18.72 -7.33
N GLY A 180 -3.81 18.00 -6.96
CA GLY A 180 -5.13 18.09 -7.57
C GLY A 180 -6.00 19.25 -7.08
N GLY A 181 -5.74 19.79 -5.89
CA GLY A 181 -6.54 20.88 -5.31
C GLY A 181 -7.98 20.47 -4.95
N ASN A 182 -8.81 21.42 -4.52
CA ASN A 182 -10.07 21.17 -3.77
C ASN A 182 -11.19 20.38 -4.51
N LEU A 183 -11.05 20.08 -5.80
CA LEU A 183 -12.07 19.37 -6.60
C LEU A 183 -11.54 18.13 -7.33
N SER A 184 -10.26 17.78 -7.16
CA SER A 184 -9.62 16.69 -7.91
C SER A 184 -9.34 15.48 -7.03
N PHE A 185 -10.37 15.05 -6.30
CA PHE A 185 -10.31 13.97 -5.30
C PHE A 185 -9.62 12.69 -5.83
N PHE A 186 -9.92 12.28 -7.06
CA PHE A 186 -9.32 11.10 -7.70
C PHE A 186 -7.90 11.35 -8.22
N THR A 187 -7.58 12.59 -8.61
CA THR A 187 -6.22 12.98 -8.95
C THR A 187 -5.36 12.91 -7.70
N ASP A 188 -5.82 13.49 -6.59
CA ASP A 188 -5.13 13.46 -5.30
C ASP A 188 -4.96 12.05 -4.72
N HIS A 189 -5.82 11.13 -5.15
CA HIS A 189 -5.68 9.70 -4.83
C HIS A 189 -4.43 9.08 -5.47
N SER A 190 -4.02 9.53 -6.66
CA SER A 190 -2.92 8.93 -7.41
C SER A 190 -1.55 9.10 -6.73
N LEU A 191 -0.68 8.08 -6.90
CA LEU A 191 0.70 8.11 -6.41
C LEU A 191 1.49 9.30 -6.97
N SER A 192 1.27 9.66 -8.23
CA SER A 192 1.97 10.79 -8.86
C SER A 192 1.56 12.15 -8.29
N ALA A 193 0.32 12.30 -7.81
CA ALA A 193 -0.18 13.56 -7.27
C ALA A 193 0.13 13.78 -5.80
N ILE A 194 0.23 12.71 -4.99
CA ILE A 194 0.59 12.82 -3.56
C ILE A 194 2.08 13.09 -3.41
N GLY A 195 2.44 14.06 -2.55
CA GLY A 195 3.82 14.49 -2.37
C GLY A 195 4.48 14.85 -3.70
N PRO A 196 3.97 15.84 -4.45
CA PRO A 196 4.38 16.09 -5.84
C PRO A 196 5.86 16.51 -5.98
N SER A 197 6.49 16.97 -4.90
CA SER A 197 7.93 17.26 -4.84
C SER A 197 8.80 16.00 -4.75
N ILE A 198 8.21 14.84 -4.51
CA ILE A 198 8.90 13.55 -4.42
C ILE A 198 8.58 12.78 -5.70
N PRO A 199 9.54 12.64 -6.63
CA PRO A 199 9.31 11.91 -7.87
C PRO A 199 9.07 10.42 -7.62
N LEU A 200 8.54 9.71 -8.62
CA LEU A 200 8.45 8.25 -8.59
C LEU A 200 9.81 7.62 -8.90
N PRO A 201 10.07 6.37 -8.44
CA PRO A 201 11.29 5.66 -8.77
C PRO A 201 11.47 5.48 -10.28
N VAL A 202 12.73 5.38 -10.72
CA VAL A 202 13.08 5.13 -12.11
C VAL A 202 13.65 3.73 -12.24
N LYS A 203 13.10 2.92 -13.16
CA LYS A 203 13.63 1.59 -13.49
C LYS A 203 15.04 1.72 -14.10
N LEU A 204 15.96 0.87 -13.65
CA LEU A 204 17.37 0.85 -14.07
C LEU A 204 17.66 -0.11 -15.23
#